data_AF-A0A7S3GSJ1-F1
#
_entry.id   AF-A0A7S3GSJ1-F1
#
_cell.length_a   1.000
_cell.length_b   1.000
_cell.length_c   1.000
_cell.angle_alpha   90.00
_cell.angle_beta   90.00
_cell.angle_gamma   90.00
#
_symmetry.space_group_name_H-M   'P 1'
#
loop_
_entity.id
_entity.type
_entity.pdbx_description
1 polymer ?
#
loop_
_entity_poly.entity_id
_entity_poly.type
_entity_poly.pdbx_seq_one_letter_code
_entity_poly.pdbx_strand_id
1 'polypeptide(L)'
;VRASPRAQAAGGALDASGVLPLRRWTHIAVVYTCSVLRLYINGVKDGEVILEEPLGESDGTLYIGRDPWRAGTKAFLDDFRWYSREVTPTEIGAMLYPGLTGIAASDSISLACASCTFPEAVRACDAKRATLCSMQGLFSGGYHTARVMGWLTGSSEVWYHEEEGDEVFEHTEKLGLCCLE
;
A
#
# COMPACT_ATOMS: atom_id res chain seq x y z
N VAL A 1 7.00 3.39 -3.94
CA VAL A 1 6.49 4.71 -4.39
C VAL A 1 6.72 5.70 -3.27
N ARG A 2 7.03 6.97 -3.54
CA ARG A 2 7.11 8.01 -2.51
C ARG A 2 6.16 9.15 -2.84
N ALA A 3 5.28 9.50 -1.91
CA ALA A 3 4.48 10.72 -1.97
C ALA A 3 5.04 11.72 -0.95
N SER A 4 5.31 12.96 -1.36
CA SER A 4 5.86 13.99 -0.46
C SER A 4 5.24 15.34 -0.78
N PRO A 5 4.78 16.10 0.23
CA PRO A 5 4.27 17.45 0.05
C PRO A 5 5.38 18.45 -0.28
N ARG A 6 6.63 18.16 0.10
CA ARG A 6 7.78 19.05 -0.08
C ARG A 6 8.83 18.43 -0.99
N ALA A 7 9.48 19.30 -1.75
CA ALA A 7 10.61 18.93 -2.58
C ALA A 7 11.78 18.38 -1.74
N GLN A 8 12.03 18.90 -0.53
CA GLN A 8 13.05 18.39 0.39
C GLN A 8 12.40 17.54 1.49
N ALA A 9 12.91 16.33 1.70
CA ALA A 9 12.31 15.23 2.46
C ALA A 9 12.28 15.42 4.00
N ALA A 10 12.33 16.65 4.49
CA ALA A 10 12.53 16.92 5.92
C ALA A 10 11.26 16.74 6.78
N GLY A 11 10.14 16.26 6.22
CA GLY A 11 8.94 15.92 6.99
C GLY A 11 7.74 15.61 6.10
N GLY A 12 6.88 14.69 6.54
CA GLY A 12 5.59 14.41 5.89
C GLY A 12 5.65 13.58 4.60
N ALA A 13 6.75 12.88 4.33
CA ALA A 13 6.83 11.96 3.20
C ALA A 13 6.23 10.58 3.56
N LEU A 14 5.56 9.97 2.59
CA LEU A 14 4.96 8.65 2.69
C LEU A 14 5.62 7.73 1.65
N ASP A 15 6.34 6.72 2.14
CA ASP A 15 6.93 5.67 1.33
C ASP A 15 6.00 4.46 1.28
N ALA A 16 5.91 3.84 0.10
CA ALA A 16 5.09 2.65 -0.07
C ALA A 16 5.71 1.46 0.66
N SER A 17 4.85 0.64 1.26
CA SER A 17 5.26 -0.58 1.98
C SER A 17 5.72 -1.70 1.04
N GLY A 18 5.28 -1.68 -0.22
CA GLY A 18 5.64 -2.65 -1.26
C GLY A 18 6.50 -2.09 -2.39
N VAL A 19 7.16 -2.99 -3.11
CA VAL A 19 7.91 -2.65 -4.35
C VAL A 19 6.99 -2.78 -5.56
N LEU A 20 6.94 -1.76 -6.42
CA LEU A 20 6.14 -1.83 -7.63
C LEU A 20 6.62 -2.97 -8.54
N PRO A 21 5.74 -3.91 -8.93
CA PRO A 21 6.12 -5.00 -9.82
C PRO A 21 6.49 -4.45 -11.20
N LEU A 22 7.65 -4.84 -11.71
CA LEU A 22 8.09 -4.42 -13.04
C LEU A 22 7.21 -5.03 -14.14
N ARG A 23 7.02 -4.27 -15.23
CA ARG A 23 6.27 -4.69 -16.43
C ARG A 23 4.80 -5.03 -16.14
N ARG A 24 4.21 -4.45 -15.10
CA ARG A 24 2.79 -4.53 -14.81
C ARG A 24 2.22 -3.12 -14.58
N TRP A 25 1.00 -2.91 -15.05
CA TRP A 25 0.28 -1.70 -14.70
C TRP A 25 -0.06 -1.72 -13.21
N THR A 26 0.18 -0.60 -12.54
CA THR A 26 -0.17 -0.38 -11.13
C THR A 26 -0.98 0.90 -11.06
N HIS A 27 -2.16 0.83 -10.48
CA HIS A 27 -2.93 2.04 -10.20
C HIS A 27 -2.38 2.71 -8.94
N ILE A 28 -2.14 4.01 -8.99
CA ILE A 28 -1.62 4.80 -7.87
C ILE A 28 -2.56 5.98 -7.67
N ALA A 29 -3.06 6.16 -6.46
CA ALA A 29 -3.80 7.36 -6.07
C ALA A 29 -3.19 7.98 -4.82
N VAL A 30 -3.08 9.30 -4.82
CA VAL A 30 -2.66 10.09 -3.66
C VAL A 30 -3.81 11.01 -3.31
N VAL A 31 -4.28 10.93 -2.07
CA VAL A 31 -5.41 11.73 -1.57
C VAL A 31 -4.94 12.59 -0.42
N TYR A 32 -5.27 13.87 -0.48
CA TYR A 32 -4.97 14.82 0.59
C TYR A 32 -6.28 15.44 1.09
N THR A 33 -6.53 15.36 2.39
CA THR A 33 -7.71 15.92 3.05
C THR A 33 -7.37 16.33 4.47
N CYS A 34 -7.72 17.55 4.89
CA CYS A 34 -7.53 18.03 6.27
C CYS A 34 -6.14 17.71 6.89
N SER A 35 -5.06 18.03 6.18
CA SER A 35 -3.68 17.72 6.58
C SER A 35 -3.29 16.24 6.61
N VAL A 36 -4.13 15.33 6.12
CA VAL A 36 -3.80 13.90 6.00
C VAL A 36 -3.51 13.55 4.56
N LEU A 37 -2.31 13.04 4.30
CA LEU A 37 -1.89 12.50 3.00
C LEU A 37 -2.02 10.98 3.03
N ARG A 38 -2.71 10.40 2.05
CA ARG A 38 -2.94 8.96 1.91
C ARG A 38 -2.42 8.47 0.56
N LEU A 39 -1.75 7.33 0.56
CA LEU A 39 -1.32 6.63 -0.65
C LEU A 39 -2.14 5.36 -0.82
N TYR A 40 -2.66 5.17 -2.02
CA TYR A 40 -3.37 3.98 -2.44
C TYR A 40 -2.62 3.33 -3.60
N ILE A 41 -2.45 2.01 -3.52
CA ILE A 41 -1.84 1.19 -4.57
C ILE A 41 -2.87 0.12 -4.95
N ASN A 42 -3.20 0.03 -6.24
CA ASN A 42 -4.24 -0.87 -6.76
C ASN A 42 -5.55 -0.82 -5.96
N GLY A 43 -5.90 0.37 -5.46
CA GLY A 43 -7.13 0.62 -4.69
C GLY A 43 -7.03 0.40 -3.19
N VAL A 44 -6.01 -0.31 -2.72
CA VAL A 44 -5.80 -0.58 -1.31
C VAL A 44 -4.99 0.56 -0.69
N LYS A 45 -5.40 1.04 0.49
CA LYS A 45 -4.63 2.05 1.25
C LYS A 45 -3.32 1.42 1.71
N ASP A 46 -2.22 1.93 1.19
CA ASP A 46 -0.88 1.44 1.52
C ASP A 46 -0.32 2.14 2.77
N GLY A 47 -0.64 3.43 2.95
CA GLY A 47 -0.26 4.18 4.14
C GLY A 47 -0.88 5.57 4.21
N GLU A 48 -0.68 6.24 5.34
CA GLU A 48 -1.07 7.62 5.55
C GLU A 48 -0.12 8.34 6.50
N VAL A 49 -0.03 9.66 6.34
CA VAL A 49 0.76 10.54 7.20
C VAL A 49 -0.03 11.81 7.49
N ILE A 50 0.01 12.27 8.74
CA ILE A 50 -0.51 13.57 9.14
C ILE A 50 0.60 14.59 8.93
N LEU A 51 0.32 15.60 8.13
CA LEU A 51 1.22 16.72 7.90
C LEU A 51 1.07 17.72 9.05
N GLU A 52 2.22 18.18 9.57
CA GLU A 52 2.25 19.21 10.61
C GLU A 52 1.67 20.54 10.12
N GLU A 53 1.90 20.85 8.84
CA GLU A 53 1.40 22.04 8.17
C GLU A 53 0.55 21.64 6.96
N PRO A 54 -0.61 22.29 6.76
CA PRO A 54 -1.43 22.03 5.59
C PRO A 54 -0.70 22.42 4.30
N LEU A 55 -1.00 21.71 3.21
CA LEU A 55 -0.55 22.09 1.88
C LEU A 55 -1.06 23.49 1.52
N GLY A 56 -0.14 24.41 1.25
CA GLY A 56 -0.45 25.72 0.69
C GLY A 56 -0.77 25.63 -0.80
N GLU A 57 -1.37 26.69 -1.33
CA GLU A 57 -1.57 26.83 -2.76
C GLU A 57 -0.22 26.93 -3.48
N SER A 58 -0.10 26.25 -4.62
CA SER A 58 1.06 26.35 -5.50
C SER A 58 0.61 26.84 -6.87
N ASP A 59 1.24 27.91 -7.33
CA ASP A 59 1.14 28.48 -8.68
C ASP A 59 2.21 27.91 -9.63
N GLY A 60 2.94 26.89 -9.18
CA GLY A 60 4.02 26.26 -9.92
C GLY A 60 3.55 25.40 -11.10
N THR A 61 4.49 25.09 -12.00
CA THR A 61 4.24 24.16 -13.11
C THR A 61 4.11 22.72 -12.60
N LEU A 62 3.08 22.00 -13.06
CA LEU A 62 2.94 20.56 -12.82
C LEU A 62 3.88 19.78 -13.75
N TYR A 63 4.74 18.98 -13.17
CA TYR A 63 5.66 18.09 -13.89
C TYR A 63 5.21 16.64 -13.78
N ILE A 64 5.23 15.91 -14.90
CA ILE A 64 4.89 14.48 -14.95
C ILE A 64 6.09 13.73 -15.54
N GLY A 65 6.49 12.63 -14.89
CA GLY A 65 7.60 11.77 -15.30
C GLY A 65 8.99 12.28 -14.91
N ARG A 66 9.22 13.59 -14.88
CA ARG A 66 10.48 14.23 -14.47
C ARG A 66 10.27 15.70 -14.10
N ASP A 67 10.97 16.19 -13.07
CA ASP A 67 11.09 17.62 -12.74
C ASP A 67 12.49 18.18 -13.09
N PRO A 68 12.71 19.51 -13.11
CA PRO A 68 14.01 20.10 -13.44
C PRO A 68 15.18 19.73 -12.50
N TRP A 69 14.88 19.31 -11.27
CA TRP A 69 15.87 19.08 -10.21
C TRP A 69 16.19 17.61 -9.98
N ARG A 70 15.33 16.69 -10.43
CA ARG A 70 15.45 15.25 -10.19
C ARG A 70 15.36 14.45 -11.48
N ALA A 71 16.16 13.40 -11.56
CA ALA A 71 16.02 12.43 -12.64
C ALA A 71 14.63 11.77 -12.56
N GLY A 72 13.95 11.73 -13.70
CA GLY A 72 12.70 11.01 -13.84
C GLY A 72 12.91 9.50 -13.90
N THR A 73 11.80 8.76 -13.91
CA THR A 73 11.80 7.31 -14.12
C THR A 73 11.26 6.98 -15.51
N LYS A 74 11.83 5.96 -16.15
CA LYS A 74 11.27 5.39 -17.38
C LYS A 74 10.08 4.51 -17.01
N ALA A 75 8.88 5.02 -17.22
CA ALA A 75 7.63 4.30 -17.00
C ALA A 75 6.60 4.66 -18.08
N PHE A 76 5.62 3.79 -18.27
CA PHE A 76 4.40 4.13 -18.99
C PHE A 76 3.41 4.72 -17.99
N LEU A 77 2.70 5.76 -18.41
CA LEU A 77 1.64 6.39 -17.65
C LEU A 77 0.39 6.40 -18.52
N ASP A 78 -0.75 6.18 -17.90
CA ASP A 78 -2.07 6.24 -18.55
C ASP A 78 -3.10 6.75 -17.54
N ASP A 79 -4.21 7.29 -18.04
CA ASP A 79 -5.37 7.71 -17.27
C ASP A 79 -5.06 8.67 -16.10
N PHE A 80 -4.23 9.70 -16.35
CA PHE A 80 -3.92 10.72 -15.35
C PHE A 80 -5.15 11.57 -15.03
N ARG A 81 -5.48 11.67 -13.73
CA ARG A 81 -6.61 12.45 -13.22
C ARG A 81 -6.17 13.31 -12.03
N TRP A 82 -6.71 14.52 -11.95
CA TRP A 82 -6.50 15.45 -10.86
C TRP A 82 -7.85 15.97 -10.38
N TYR A 83 -8.04 16.03 -9.05
CA TYR A 83 -9.29 16.44 -8.43
C TYR A 83 -9.04 17.56 -7.43
N SER A 84 -9.97 18.51 -7.37
CA SER A 84 -9.99 19.59 -6.36
C SER A 84 -10.74 19.19 -5.07
N ARG A 85 -11.07 17.91 -4.93
CA ARG A 85 -11.78 17.33 -3.78
C ARG A 85 -11.15 16.01 -3.38
N GLU A 86 -11.49 15.56 -2.17
CA GLU A 86 -11.20 14.21 -1.74
C GLU A 86 -11.92 13.19 -2.64
N VAL A 87 -11.16 12.23 -3.15
CA VAL A 87 -11.68 11.05 -3.87
C VAL A 87 -11.82 9.93 -2.84
N THR A 88 -13.01 9.37 -2.71
CA THR A 88 -13.29 8.38 -1.66
C THR A 88 -12.65 7.02 -2.01
N PRO A 89 -12.41 6.14 -1.02
CA PRO A 89 -11.92 4.78 -1.29
C PRO A 89 -12.80 4.00 -2.27
N THR A 90 -14.12 4.18 -2.22
CA THR A 90 -15.06 3.54 -3.14
C THR A 90 -14.94 4.07 -4.57
N GLU A 91 -14.71 5.37 -4.75
CA GLU A 91 -14.43 5.96 -6.06
C GLU A 91 -13.09 5.47 -6.61
N ILE A 92 -12.06 5.38 -5.76
CA ILE A 92 -10.77 4.80 -6.12
C ILE A 92 -10.95 3.36 -6.61
N GLY A 93 -11.72 2.54 -5.87
CA GLY A 93 -12.06 1.18 -6.25
C GLY A 93 -12.77 1.09 -7.59
N ALA A 94 -13.73 1.99 -7.86
CA ALA A 94 -14.46 2.04 -9.14
C ALA A 94 -13.59 2.46 -10.34
N MET A 95 -12.47 3.16 -10.10
CA MET A 95 -11.51 3.52 -11.15
C MET A 95 -10.51 2.40 -11.47
N LEU A 96 -10.45 1.36 -10.64
CA LEU A 96 -9.64 0.19 -10.94
C LEU A 96 -10.25 -0.54 -12.14
N TYR A 97 -9.44 -0.76 -13.18
CA TYR A 97 -9.82 -1.72 -14.20
C TYR A 97 -9.92 -3.10 -13.55
N PRO A 98 -11.09 -3.79 -13.62
CA PRO A 98 -11.30 -5.08 -12.95
C PRO A 98 -10.30 -6.19 -13.35
N GLY A 99 -9.53 -5.96 -14.42
CA GLY A 99 -8.51 -6.87 -14.94
C GLY A 99 -7.06 -6.52 -14.60
N LEU A 100 -6.76 -5.38 -13.95
CA LEU A 100 -5.36 -4.98 -13.70
C LEU A 100 -4.65 -5.95 -12.73
N THR A 101 -5.42 -6.54 -11.83
CA THR A 101 -4.95 -7.48 -10.82
C THR A 101 -5.62 -8.86 -10.92
N GLY A 102 -6.65 -9.05 -11.75
CA GLY A 102 -7.33 -10.34 -11.90
C GLY A 102 -8.05 -10.85 -10.64
N ILE A 103 -8.18 -10.03 -9.59
CA ILE A 103 -8.93 -10.34 -8.36
C ILE A 103 -9.82 -9.15 -8.02
N ALA A 104 -11.12 -9.41 -7.87
CA ALA A 104 -12.14 -8.41 -7.52
C ALA A 104 -12.25 -8.14 -6.00
N ALA A 105 -11.46 -8.82 -5.17
CA ALA A 105 -11.54 -8.79 -3.71
C ALA A 105 -10.19 -8.44 -3.05
N SER A 106 -9.57 -7.30 -3.43
CA SER A 106 -8.41 -6.78 -2.70
C SER A 106 -8.79 -6.16 -1.35
N ASP A 107 -10.06 -5.82 -1.13
CA ASP A 107 -10.50 -5.09 0.06
C ASP A 107 -10.60 -6.00 1.31
N SER A 108 -10.64 -7.32 1.12
CA SER A 108 -10.65 -8.28 2.22
C SER A 108 -9.25 -8.66 2.70
N ILE A 109 -8.19 -8.21 2.04
CA ILE A 109 -6.80 -8.53 2.37
C ILE A 109 -6.00 -7.24 2.55
N SER A 110 -5.38 -7.07 3.72
CA SER A 110 -4.53 -5.91 4.00
C SER A 110 -3.18 -6.33 4.57
N LEU A 111 -2.17 -5.48 4.40
CA LEU A 111 -0.85 -5.70 4.98
C LEU A 111 -0.89 -5.48 6.50
N ALA A 112 -0.42 -6.46 7.28
CA ALA A 112 -0.19 -6.29 8.72
C ALA A 112 1.15 -5.58 8.94
N CYS A 113 2.22 -6.19 8.41
CA CYS A 113 3.60 -5.76 8.53
C CYS A 113 4.40 -6.35 7.36
N ALA A 114 5.44 -5.65 6.88
CA ALA A 114 6.31 -6.16 5.81
C ALA A 114 7.31 -7.22 6.30
N SER A 115 7.77 -7.08 7.55
CA SER A 115 8.65 -8.00 8.27
C SER A 115 8.36 -7.81 9.75
N CYS A 116 7.79 -8.80 10.43
CA CYS A 116 7.59 -8.74 11.88
C CYS A 116 7.47 -10.15 12.49
N THR A 117 7.52 -10.19 13.81
CA THR A 117 7.28 -11.43 14.58
C THR A 117 5.79 -11.80 14.57
N PHE A 118 5.47 -13.08 14.83
CA PHE A 118 4.09 -13.55 14.87
C PHE A 118 3.18 -12.74 15.82
N PRO A 119 3.57 -12.43 17.08
CA PRO A 119 2.74 -11.63 17.98
C PRO A 119 2.53 -10.19 17.51
N GLU A 120 3.49 -9.61 16.78
CA GLU A 120 3.34 -8.29 16.16
C GLU A 120 2.37 -8.32 14.99
N ALA A 121 2.42 -9.36 14.16
CA ALA A 121 1.49 -9.54 13.04
C ALA A 121 0.05 -9.65 13.54
N VAL A 122 -0.20 -10.46 14.59
CA VAL A 122 -1.52 -10.61 15.21
C VAL A 122 -2.04 -9.27 15.74
N ARG A 123 -1.23 -8.56 16.54
CA ARG A 123 -1.61 -7.24 17.08
C ARG A 123 -1.90 -6.21 15.98
N ALA A 124 -1.14 -6.24 14.88
CA ALA A 124 -1.35 -5.33 13.76
C ALA A 124 -2.66 -5.62 13.01
N CYS A 125 -3.06 -6.89 12.91
CA CYS A 125 -4.36 -7.26 12.35
C CYS A 125 -5.52 -6.91 13.30
N ASP A 126 -5.37 -7.15 14.61
CA ASP A 126 -6.37 -6.79 15.61
C ASP A 126 -6.68 -5.28 15.61
N ALA A 127 -5.65 -4.45 15.49
CA ALA A 127 -5.80 -2.99 15.35
C ALA A 127 -6.65 -2.58 14.13
N LYS A 128 -6.71 -3.43 13.11
CA LYS A 128 -7.51 -3.24 11.89
C LYS A 128 -8.87 -3.97 11.94
N ARG A 129 -9.22 -4.59 13.08
CA ARG A 129 -10.41 -5.46 13.24
C ARG A 129 -10.43 -6.61 12.23
N ALA A 130 -9.27 -7.16 11.93
CA ALA A 130 -9.07 -8.29 11.04
C ALA A 130 -8.26 -9.36 11.75
N THR A 131 -8.32 -10.60 11.26
CA THR A 131 -7.47 -11.69 11.76
C THR A 131 -6.31 -11.91 10.82
N LEU A 132 -5.25 -12.54 11.31
CA LEU A 132 -4.19 -13.05 10.44
C LEU A 132 -4.82 -14.04 9.44
N CYS A 133 -4.46 -13.97 8.17
CA CYS A 133 -5.07 -14.83 7.16
C CYS A 133 -4.86 -16.32 7.47
N SER A 134 -5.92 -17.11 7.40
CA SER A 134 -5.81 -18.58 7.39
C SER A 134 -5.15 -19.07 6.10
N MET A 135 -4.68 -20.32 6.08
CA MET A 135 -4.14 -20.94 4.87
C MET A 135 -5.14 -20.88 3.71
N GLN A 136 -6.43 -21.10 4.00
CA GLN A 136 -7.49 -20.99 3.00
C GLN A 136 -7.59 -19.56 2.43
N GLY A 137 -7.52 -18.53 3.27
CA GLY A 137 -7.53 -17.12 2.84
C GLY A 137 -6.29 -16.74 2.00
N LEU A 138 -5.12 -17.28 2.38
CA LEU A 138 -3.89 -17.06 1.62
C LEU A 138 -3.96 -17.65 0.21
N PHE A 139 -4.50 -18.87 0.06
CA PHE A 139 -4.64 -19.52 -1.25
C PHE A 139 -5.84 -19.02 -2.07
N SER A 140 -6.90 -18.54 -1.43
CA SER A 140 -8.06 -17.98 -2.14
C SER A 140 -7.75 -16.65 -2.82
N GLY A 141 -6.79 -15.88 -2.29
CA GLY A 141 -6.38 -14.61 -2.89
C GLY A 141 -5.23 -13.89 -2.19
N GLY A 142 -4.91 -14.21 -0.94
CA GLY A 142 -3.86 -13.53 -0.15
C GLY A 142 -2.51 -13.42 -0.86
N TYR A 143 -1.96 -14.55 -1.34
CA TYR A 143 -0.68 -14.54 -2.06
C TYR A 143 -0.71 -13.72 -3.33
N HIS A 144 -1.83 -13.77 -4.04
CA HIS A 144 -1.97 -13.03 -5.27
C HIS A 144 -2.00 -11.52 -5.01
N THR A 145 -2.76 -11.08 -4.01
CA THR A 145 -2.79 -9.69 -3.55
C THR A 145 -1.39 -9.25 -3.12
N ALA A 146 -0.72 -10.01 -2.25
CA ALA A 146 0.62 -9.69 -1.79
C ALA A 146 1.64 -9.58 -2.93
N ARG A 147 1.53 -10.43 -3.96
CA ARG A 147 2.38 -10.35 -5.15
C ARG A 147 2.13 -9.09 -5.97
N VAL A 148 0.89 -8.73 -6.20
CA VAL A 148 0.54 -7.57 -7.05
C VAL A 148 0.78 -6.24 -6.34
N MET A 149 0.65 -6.24 -5.01
CA MET A 149 1.02 -5.11 -4.16
C MET A 149 2.54 -5.02 -3.92
N GLY A 150 3.30 -6.07 -4.25
CA GLY A 150 4.74 -6.10 -4.11
C GLY A 150 5.23 -6.28 -2.68
N TRP A 151 4.42 -6.89 -1.81
CA TRP A 151 4.76 -7.15 -0.41
C TRP A 151 5.69 -8.37 -0.24
N LEU A 152 5.71 -9.28 -1.21
CA LEU A 152 6.53 -10.51 -1.19
C LEU A 152 8.01 -10.30 -1.57
N THR A 153 8.48 -9.06 -1.74
CA THR A 153 9.85 -8.81 -2.23
C THR A 153 10.93 -8.90 -1.16
N GLY A 154 10.57 -8.82 0.13
CA GLY A 154 11.50 -8.90 1.27
C GLY A 154 11.55 -10.28 1.93
N SER A 155 10.41 -10.95 2.06
CA SER A 155 10.28 -12.32 2.55
C SER A 155 9.26 -13.06 1.68
N SER A 156 9.60 -14.30 1.30
CA SER A 156 8.66 -15.21 0.62
C SER A 156 7.76 -15.96 1.60
N GLU A 157 8.07 -15.91 2.88
CA GLU A 157 7.31 -16.57 3.93
C GLU A 157 6.28 -15.62 4.53
N VAL A 158 5.08 -16.14 4.77
CA VAL A 158 3.92 -15.39 5.25
C VAL A 158 3.38 -16.08 6.48
N TRP A 159 3.13 -15.33 7.55
CA TRP A 159 2.45 -15.82 8.74
C TRP A 159 1.01 -16.21 8.41
N TYR A 160 0.52 -17.32 8.96
CA TYR A 160 -0.88 -17.72 8.86
C TYR A 160 -1.49 -18.03 10.23
N HIS A 161 -2.81 -17.90 10.35
CA HIS A 161 -3.54 -17.96 11.63
C HIS A 161 -3.24 -19.20 12.50
N GLU A 162 -3.10 -20.36 11.86
CA GLU A 162 -2.92 -21.66 12.51
C GLU A 162 -1.44 -22.02 12.76
N GLU A 163 -0.51 -21.09 12.55
CA GLU A 163 0.91 -21.30 12.83
C GLU A 163 1.15 -21.23 14.35
N GLU A 164 0.88 -22.33 15.05
CA GLU A 164 1.20 -22.50 16.47
C GLU A 164 2.72 -22.69 16.64
N GLY A 165 3.36 -21.81 17.39
CA GLY A 165 4.81 -21.83 17.57
C GLY A 165 5.26 -21.15 18.85
N ASP A 166 4.87 -21.71 19.99
CA ASP A 166 5.11 -21.12 21.31
C ASP A 166 6.59 -21.05 21.73
N GLU A 167 7.55 -21.68 21.04
CA GLU A 167 8.97 -21.65 21.47
C GLU A 167 10.05 -21.64 20.36
N VAL A 168 9.69 -21.64 19.06
CA VAL A 168 10.69 -21.90 17.97
C VAL A 168 11.08 -20.66 17.15
N PHE A 169 10.43 -19.52 17.35
CA PHE A 169 10.42 -18.42 16.37
C PHE A 169 10.75 -17.02 16.92
N GLU A 170 11.42 -16.92 18.07
CA GLU A 170 11.76 -15.63 18.72
C GLU A 170 12.56 -14.66 17.83
N HIS A 171 13.17 -15.15 16.74
CA HIS A 171 13.97 -14.36 15.81
C HIS A 171 13.55 -14.48 14.33
N THR A 172 12.46 -15.19 14.01
CA THR A 172 12.01 -15.25 12.62
C THR A 172 11.05 -14.11 12.34
N GLU A 173 11.34 -13.36 11.29
CA GLU A 173 10.44 -12.34 10.76
C GLU A 173 9.88 -12.81 9.43
N LYS A 174 8.55 -12.71 9.29
CA LYS A 174 7.83 -13.04 8.06
C LYS A 174 6.86 -11.92 7.70
N LEU A 175 6.31 -11.99 6.50
CA LEU A 175 5.26 -11.09 6.05
C LEU A 175 3.95 -11.40 6.81
N GLY A 176 3.29 -10.38 7.36
CA GLY A 176 1.96 -10.54 7.96
C GLY A 176 0.86 -10.02 7.04
N LEU A 177 -0.16 -10.85 6.77
CA LEU A 177 -1.34 -10.45 6.00
C LEU A 177 -2.60 -10.62 6.85
N CYS A 178 -3.45 -9.60 6.85
CA CYS A 178 -4.73 -9.63 7.55
C CYS A 178 -5.87 -9.90 6.58
N CYS A 179 -6.76 -10.82 6.95
CA CYS A 179 -7.96 -11.14 6.22
C CYS A 179 -9.20 -10.70 7.03
N LEU A 180 -10.19 -10.13 6.34
CA LEU A 180 -11.52 -9.93 6.90
C LEU A 180 -12.30 -11.24 6.76
N GLU A 181 -12.62 -11.87 7.89
CA GLU A 181 -13.51 -13.04 7.97
C GLU A 181 -14.94 -12.62 8.36
#